data_AF-A0A2S8S7A0-F1
#
_entry.id   AF-A0A2S8S7A0-F1
#
_cell.length_a   1.000
_cell.length_b   1.000
_cell.length_c   1.000
_cell.angle_alpha   90.00
_cell.angle_beta   90.00
_cell.angle_gamma   90.00
#
_symmetry.space_group_name_H-M   'P 1'
#
loop_
_entity.id
_entity.type
_entity.pdbx_description
1 polymer ?
#
loop_
_entity_poly.entity_id
_entity_poly.type
_entity_poly.pdbx_seq_one_letter_code
_entity_poly.pdbx_strand_id
1 'polypeptide(L)' 'MDLYSLMREFADSWALLALVLLFCGIVFWAFRPGSRPLHDDAANVPFRNDSRPARQDMTDVRAQEALK' A
#
# COMPACT_ATOMS: atom_id res chain seq x y z
N MET A 1 -30.27 -28.37 30.71
CA MET A 1 -30.03 -27.62 29.46
C MET A 1 -29.71 -28.64 28.38
N ASP A 2 -30.65 -28.87 27.47
CA ASP A 2 -30.55 -29.89 26.43
C ASP A 2 -29.68 -29.43 25.24
N LEU A 3 -29.12 -30.38 24.50
CA LEU A 3 -28.22 -30.17 23.36
C LEU A 3 -28.80 -29.23 22.28
N TYR A 4 -30.12 -29.23 22.13
CA TYR A 4 -30.83 -28.35 21.19
C TYR A 4 -30.62 -26.87 21.50
N SER A 5 -30.66 -26.48 22.79
CA SER A 5 -30.43 -25.09 23.22
C SER A 5 -29.01 -24.64 22.87
N LEU A 6 -28.03 -25.52 23.08
CA LEU A 6 -26.63 -25.22 22.82
C LEU A 6 -26.33 -25.04 21.32
N MET A 7 -26.92 -25.87 20.46
CA MET A 7 -26.83 -25.70 19.01
C MET A 7 -27.53 -24.44 18.50
N ARG A 8 -28.65 -24.05 19.13
CA ARG A 8 -29.43 -22.88 18.72
C ARG A 8 -28.75 -21.56 19.08
N GLU A 9 -28.20 -21.44 20.29
CA GLU A 9 -27.44 -20.24 20.68
C GLU A 9 -26.19 -20.04 19.82
N PHE A 10 -25.53 -21.14 19.42
CA PHE A 10 -24.41 -21.09 18.47
C PHE A 10 -24.87 -20.60 17.09
N ALA A 11 -26.03 -21.07 16.60
CA ALA A 11 -26.57 -20.65 15.31
C ALA A 11 -27.01 -19.17 15.30
N ASP A 12 -27.62 -18.68 16.38
CA ASP A 12 -28.07 -17.28 16.47
C ASP A 12 -26.89 -16.28 16.52
N SER A 13 -25.74 -16.67 17.06
CA SER A 13 -24.58 -15.78 17.20
C SER A 13 -23.72 -15.67 15.94
N TRP A 14 -23.97 -16.50 14.92
CA TRP A 14 -23.19 -16.52 13.67
C TRP A 14 -23.31 -15.25 12.83
N ALA A 15 -24.50 -14.65 12.78
CA ALA A 15 -24.70 -13.41 12.03
C ALA A 15 -23.92 -12.23 12.63
N LEU A 16 -23.90 -12.12 13.98
CA LEU A 16 -23.11 -11.12 14.68
C LEU A 16 -21.61 -11.36 14.49
N LEU A 17 -21.16 -12.62 14.57
CA LEU A 17 -19.77 -13.01 14.32
C LEU A 17 -19.32 -12.64 12.90
N ALA A 18 -20.15 -12.92 11.89
CA ALA A 18 -19.87 -12.59 10.50
C ALA A 18 -19.68 -11.07 10.30
N LEU A 19 -20.51 -10.25 10.96
CA LEU A 19 -20.44 -8.80 10.87
C LEU A 19 -19.18 -8.24 11.54
N VAL A 20 -18.79 -8.81 12.68
CA VAL A 20 -17.52 -8.48 13.37
C VAL A 20 -16.32 -8.86 12.52
N LEU A 21 -16.30 -10.07 11.94
CA LEU A 21 -15.22 -10.53 11.06
C LEU A 21 -15.11 -9.67 9.81
N LEU A 22 -16.24 -9.31 9.18
CA LEU A 22 -16.28 -8.41 8.05
C LEU A 22 -15.72 -7.03 8.41
N PHE A 23 -16.16 -6.46 9.54
CA PHE A 23 -15.66 -5.18 10.04
C PHE A 23 -14.16 -5.21 10.25
N CYS A 24 -13.64 -6.20 10.98
CA CYS A 24 -12.20 -6.38 11.15
C CYS A 24 -11.50 -6.53 9.80
N GLY A 25 -12.05 -7.32 8.88
CA GLY A 25 -11.53 -7.49 7.52
C GLY A 25 -11.39 -6.17 6.77
N ILE A 26 -12.41 -5.31 6.82
CA ILE A 26 -12.39 -3.97 6.22
C ILE A 26 -11.34 -3.08 6.92
N VAL A 27 -11.26 -3.11 8.24
CA VAL A 27 -10.27 -2.36 9.01
C VAL A 27 -8.84 -2.78 8.62
N PHE A 28 -8.55 -4.08 8.58
CA PHE A 28 -7.27 -4.61 8.13
C PHE A 28 -6.97 -4.24 6.67
N TRP A 29 -7.98 -4.26 5.81
CA TRP A 29 -7.85 -3.85 4.41
C TRP A 29 -7.58 -2.35 4.26
N ALA A 30 -8.23 -1.51 5.06
CA ALA A 30 -7.98 -0.06 5.08
C ALA A 30 -6.55 0.28 5.53
N PHE A 31 -6.00 -0.50 6.47
CA PHE A 31 -4.62 -0.36 6.92
C PHE A 31 -3.60 -1.07 6.02
N ARG A 32 -4.02 -1.81 4.97
CA ARG A 32 -3.12 -2.42 3.99
C ARG A 32 -2.35 -1.29 3.30
N PRO A 33 -1.02 -1.18 3.49
CA PRO A 33 -0.23 -0.07 2.96
C PRO A 33 0.10 -0.34 1.48
N GLY A 34 -0.91 -0.29 0.60
CA GLY A 34 -0.77 -0.59 -0.83
C GLY A 34 -0.13 0.52 -1.66
N SER A 35 -0.15 1.78 -1.20
CA SER A 35 0.27 2.96 -1.98
C SER A 35 1.48 3.71 -1.43
N ARG A 36 2.10 3.21 -0.34
CA ARG A 36 3.29 3.85 0.24
C ARG A 36 4.44 4.07 -0.76
N PRO A 37 4.80 3.11 -1.64
CA PRO A 37 5.97 3.31 -2.50
C PRO A 37 5.78 4.37 -3.60
N LEU A 38 4.54 4.58 -4.09
CA LEU A 38 4.29 5.56 -5.17
C LEU A 38 4.29 7.01 -4.65
N HIS A 39 3.83 7.23 -3.41
CA HIS A 39 3.86 8.54 -2.77
C HIS A 39 5.27 8.93 -2.30
N ASP A 40 6.06 7.94 -1.85
CA ASP A 40 7.47 8.17 -1.48
C ASP A 40 8.33 8.55 -2.71
N ASP A 41 8.08 7.94 -3.87
CA ASP A 41 8.78 8.28 -5.12
C ASP A 41 8.40 9.68 -5.65
N ALA A 42 7.12 10.05 -5.55
CA ALA A 42 6.66 11.39 -5.93
C ALA A 42 7.18 12.49 -5.00
N ALA A 43 7.28 12.22 -3.69
CA ALA A 43 7.83 13.17 -2.72
C ALA A 43 9.34 13.38 -2.90
N ASN A 44 10.07 12.38 -3.38
CA ASN A 44 11.50 12.50 -3.70
C ASN A 44 11.78 13.21 -5.04
N VAL A 45 10.75 13.56 -5.82
CA VAL A 45 10.92 14.25 -7.11
C VAL A 45 11.72 15.55 -7.02
N PRO A 46 11.51 16.43 -6.04
CA PRO A 46 12.25 17.69 -5.94
C PRO A 46 13.63 17.51 -5.27
N PHE A 47 13.75 16.54 -4.35
CA PHE A 47 14.96 16.31 -3.56
C PHE A 47 15.99 15.39 -4.24
N ARG A 48 15.61 14.70 -5.32
CA ARG A 48 16.51 13.81 -6.09
C ARG A 48 17.80 14.47 -6.59
N ASN A 49 17.80 15.81 -6.73
CA ASN A 49 18.94 16.59 -7.24
C ASN A 49 19.65 17.41 -6.15
N ASP A 50 19.24 17.30 -4.88
CA ASP A 50 19.76 18.14 -3.80
C ASP A 50 21.18 17.71 -3.36
N SER A 51 21.50 16.41 -3.49
CA SER A 51 22.79 15.86 -3.05
C SER A 51 23.92 15.95 -4.08
N ARG A 52 23.60 16.10 -5.37
CA ARG A 52 24.59 16.31 -6.45
C ARG A 52 23.90 17.04 -7.61
N PRO A 53 24.46 18.17 -8.10
CA PRO A 53 23.99 18.71 -9.37
C PRO A 53 24.19 17.65 -10.45
N ALA A 54 23.15 17.39 -11.24
CA ALA A 54 23.25 16.53 -12.43
C ALA A 54 24.37 17.10 -13.33
N ARG A 55 25.51 16.43 -13.34
CA ARG A 55 26.62 16.70 -14.26
C ARG A 55 26.62 15.62 -15.31
N GLN A 56 25.59 15.54 -16.15
CA GLN A 56 25.55 14.53 -17.24
C GLN A 56 24.88 15.00 -18.53
N ASP A 57 24.16 16.11 -18.53
CA ASP A 57 23.48 16.66 -19.70
C ASP A 57 24.43 17.30 -20.74
N MET A 58 25.53 17.95 -20.32
CA MET A 58 26.47 18.58 -21.28
C MET A 58 27.53 17.62 -21.85
N THR A 59 27.85 16.52 -21.16
CA THR A 59 28.90 15.59 -21.61
C THR A 59 28.39 14.66 -22.71
N ASP A 60 27.11 14.26 -22.63
CA ASP A 60 26.47 13.38 -23.60
C ASP A 60 26.20 14.09 -24.93
N VAL A 61 25.76 15.36 -24.90
CA VAL A 61 25.55 16.17 -26.12
C VAL A 61 26.88 16.39 -26.86
N ARG A 62 27.95 16.72 -26.14
CA ARG A 62 29.30 16.90 -26.71
C ARG A 62 29.88 15.60 -27.27
N ALA A 63 29.66 14.47 -26.59
CA ALA A 63 30.12 13.17 -27.05
C ALA A 63 29.36 12.70 -28.31
N GLN A 64 28.05 12.97 -28.39
CA GLN A 64 27.25 12.68 -29.58
C GLN A 64 27.60 13.58 -30.77
N GLU A 65 28.01 14.83 -30.51
CA GLU A 65 28.47 15.76 -31.54
C GLU A 65 29.87 15.39 -32.06
N ALA A 66 30.74 14.87 -31.20
CA ALA A 66 32.09 14.40 -31.58
C ALA A 66 32.10 13.06 -32.33
N LEU A 67 30.99 12.30 -32.31
CA LEU A 67 30.81 11.02 -33.00
C LEU A 67 30.10 11.16 -34.36
N LYS A 68 29.63 12.36 -34.71
CA LYS A 68 29.06 12.69 -36.04
C LYS A 68 30.13 13.29 -36.94
#